data_AF-A0A832EWX7-F1
#
_entry.id   AF-A0A832EWX7-F1
#
_cell.length_a   1.000
_cell.length_b   1.000
_cell.length_c   1.000
_cell.angle_alpha   90.00
_cell.angle_beta   90.00
_cell.angle_gamma   90.00
#
_symmetry.space_group_name_H-M   'P 1'
#
loop_
_entity.id
_entity.type
_entity.pdbx_description
1 polymer ?
#
loop_
_entity_poly.entity_id
_entity_poly.type
_entity_poly.pdbx_seq_one_letter_code
_entity_poly.pdbx_strand_id
1 'polypeptide(L)'
;MNLAMCSEAKEILSIFRLYGLDSNLYKSDNVEKIDALFDAVVYAIDDTKELKVQLPYNEFVKPSRCVIEGDDGWVGHFEERDNRRFFLSDVHDYLHLFFK
;
A
#
# COMPACT_ATOMS: atom_id res chain seq x y z
N MET A 1 11.39 -19.46 4.00
CA MET A 1 10.13 -19.62 3.27
C MET A 1 10.30 -18.86 1.97
N ASN A 2 10.41 -19.56 0.84
CA ASN A 2 10.60 -18.93 -0.47
C ASN A 2 9.20 -18.57 -0.97
N LEU A 3 8.81 -17.30 -0.83
CA LEU A 3 7.52 -16.82 -1.30
C LEU A 3 7.61 -16.79 -2.83
N ALA A 4 6.86 -17.66 -3.50
CA ALA A 4 6.82 -17.68 -4.95
C ALA A 4 6.39 -16.31 -5.48
N MET A 5 6.84 -15.92 -6.67
CA MET A 5 6.39 -14.69 -7.34
C MET A 5 4.86 -14.62 -7.37
N CYS A 6 4.28 -13.79 -6.50
CA CYS A 6 2.85 -13.57 -6.45
C CYS A 6 2.47 -12.51 -7.50
N SER A 7 1.57 -12.85 -8.43
CA SER A 7 1.10 -11.89 -9.45
C SER A 7 0.47 -10.65 -8.82
N GLU A 8 -0.25 -10.81 -7.72
CA GLU A 8 -0.90 -9.72 -6.99
C GLU A 8 0.14 -8.73 -6.42
N ALA A 9 1.30 -9.21 -5.98
CA ALA A 9 2.39 -8.33 -5.51
C ALA A 9 2.94 -7.47 -6.67
N LYS A 10 3.07 -8.05 -7.86
CA LYS A 10 3.49 -7.31 -9.06
C LYS A 10 2.45 -6.30 -9.51
N GLU A 11 1.16 -6.61 -9.34
CA GLU A 11 0.07 -5.70 -9.63
C GLU A 11 0.12 -4.49 -8.72
N ILE A 12 0.27 -4.67 -7.40
CA ILE A 12 0.43 -3.56 -6.45
C ILE A 12 1.66 -2.72 -6.80
N LEU A 13 2.82 -3.33 -7.04
CA LEU A 13 4.03 -2.60 -7.47
C LEU A 13 3.84 -1.86 -8.80
N SER A 14 2.95 -2.34 -9.68
CA SER A 14 2.63 -1.63 -10.94
C SER A 14 1.84 -0.35 -10.71
N ILE A 15 1.05 -0.27 -9.63
CA ILE A 15 0.35 0.96 -9.23
C ILE A 15 1.37 2.04 -8.89
N PHE A 16 2.39 1.74 -8.07
CA PHE A 16 3.47 2.69 -7.76
C PHE A 16 4.17 3.22 -9.02
N ARG A 17 4.43 2.35 -9.99
CA ARG A 17 5.03 2.74 -11.29
C ARG A 17 4.09 3.60 -12.14
N LEU A 18 2.80 3.30 -12.19
CA LEU A 18 1.81 4.08 -12.93
C LEU A 18 1.72 5.51 -12.39
N TYR A 19 1.75 5.65 -11.06
CA TYR A 19 1.83 6.95 -10.40
C TYR A 19 3.25 7.51 -10.39
N GLY A 20 4.26 6.87 -11.00
CA GLY A 20 5.64 7.38 -11.06
C GLY A 20 6.27 7.64 -9.68
N LEU A 21 5.80 6.94 -8.64
CA LEU A 21 6.25 7.10 -7.24
C LEU A 21 7.08 5.90 -6.75
N ASP A 22 7.35 4.93 -7.62
CA ASP A 22 8.19 3.73 -7.39
C ASP A 22 9.60 4.03 -6.86
N SER A 23 10.14 5.24 -7.08
CA SER A 23 11.46 5.66 -6.59
C SER A 23 11.48 7.04 -5.94
N ASN A 24 10.33 7.72 -5.87
CA ASN A 24 10.25 9.14 -5.52
C ASN A 24 9.14 9.48 -4.53
N LEU A 25 8.55 8.48 -3.86
CA LEU A 25 7.46 8.68 -2.91
C LEU A 25 7.73 9.81 -1.89
N TYR A 26 8.93 9.81 -1.29
CA TYR A 26 9.36 10.82 -0.31
C TYR A 26 9.73 12.18 -0.90
N LYS A 27 9.92 12.28 -2.23
CA LYS A 27 10.34 13.50 -2.92
C LYS A 27 9.17 14.17 -3.65
N SER A 28 7.99 13.56 -3.62
CA SER A 28 6.83 14.08 -4.33
C SER A 28 6.12 15.11 -3.48
N ASP A 29 6.14 16.35 -3.95
CA ASP A 29 5.32 17.44 -3.40
C ASP A 29 3.88 17.41 -3.95
N ASN A 30 3.59 16.53 -4.91
CA ASN A 30 2.25 16.37 -5.45
C ASN A 30 1.39 15.51 -4.51
N VAL A 31 0.66 16.21 -3.64
CA VAL A 31 -0.24 15.64 -2.63
C VAL A 31 -1.38 14.83 -3.26
N GLU A 32 -2.04 15.36 -4.30
CA GLU A 32 -3.16 14.68 -4.97
C GLU A 32 -2.73 13.32 -5.52
N LYS A 33 -1.50 13.24 -6.03
CA LYS A 33 -0.93 11.99 -6.54
C LYS A 33 -0.65 10.97 -5.43
N ILE A 34 -0.23 11.44 -4.26
CA ILE A 34 -0.01 10.58 -3.08
C ILE A 34 -1.34 10.07 -2.56
N ASP A 35 -2.36 10.93 -2.49
CA ASP A 35 -3.70 10.56 -2.04
C ASP A 35 -4.33 9.52 -2.98
N ALA A 36 -4.24 9.73 -4.30
CA ALA A 36 -4.72 8.78 -5.29
C ALA A 36 -3.94 7.44 -5.28
N LEU A 37 -2.63 7.48 -5.04
CA LEU A 37 -1.82 6.27 -4.87
C LEU A 37 -2.22 5.51 -3.59
N PHE A 38 -2.40 6.22 -2.48
CA PHE A 38 -2.83 5.65 -1.21
C PHE A 38 -4.14 4.88 -1.37
N ASP A 39 -5.17 5.54 -1.92
CA ASP A 39 -6.47 4.90 -2.14
C ASP A 39 -6.33 3.66 -3.02
N ALA A 40 -5.61 3.77 -4.15
CA ALA A 40 -5.42 2.66 -5.07
C ALA A 40 -4.69 1.45 -4.43
N VAL A 41 -3.68 1.70 -3.60
CA VAL A 41 -2.92 0.64 -2.92
C VAL A 41 -3.75 0.00 -1.81
N VAL A 42 -4.48 0.79 -1.02
CA VAL A 42 -5.39 0.28 0.02
C VAL A 42 -6.44 -0.65 -0.59
N TYR A 43 -7.09 -0.23 -1.68
CA TYR A 43 -8.05 -1.08 -2.39
C TYR A 43 -7.40 -2.34 -2.96
N ALA A 44 -6.20 -2.22 -3.55
CA ALA A 44 -5.51 -3.39 -4.09
C ALA A 44 -5.13 -4.41 -3.00
N ILE A 45 -4.67 -3.94 -1.84
CA ILE A 45 -4.37 -4.81 -0.68
C ILE A 45 -5.63 -5.55 -0.22
N ASP A 46 -6.77 -4.85 -0.07
CA ASP A 46 -8.02 -5.50 0.35
C ASP A 46 -8.66 -6.37 -0.75
N ASP A 47 -8.35 -6.19 -2.03
CA ASP A 47 -8.83 -7.09 -3.10
C ASP A 47 -7.98 -8.37 -3.23
N THR A 48 -6.74 -8.36 -2.74
CA THR A 48 -5.87 -9.54 -2.86
C THR A 48 -6.43 -10.80 -2.19
N LYS A 49 -6.10 -11.95 -2.77
CA LYS A 49 -6.52 -13.27 -2.32
C LYS A 49 -5.35 -14.01 -1.68
N GLU A 50 -4.41 -14.49 -2.48
CA GLU A 50 -3.30 -15.31 -2.01
C GLU A 50 -2.22 -14.47 -1.32
N LEU A 51 -2.02 -13.22 -1.76
CA LEU A 51 -1.09 -12.30 -1.15
C LEU A 51 -1.55 -11.88 0.24
N LYS A 52 -2.85 -11.71 0.46
CA LYS A 52 -3.41 -11.23 1.74
C LYS A 52 -2.98 -12.07 2.94
N VAL A 53 -2.86 -13.39 2.79
CA VAL A 53 -2.42 -14.29 3.86
C VAL A 53 -0.91 -14.27 4.11
N GLN A 54 -0.15 -13.65 3.21
CA GLN A 54 1.30 -13.48 3.30
C GLN A 54 1.70 -12.08 3.78
N LEU A 55 0.81 -11.08 3.64
CA LEU A 55 1.04 -9.72 4.11
C LEU A 55 0.94 -9.63 5.64
N PRO A 56 1.77 -8.78 6.28
CA PRO A 56 1.59 -8.34 7.66
C PRO A 56 0.17 -7.84 7.93
N TYR A 57 -0.57 -8.60 8.74
CA TYR A 57 -2.01 -8.39 8.91
C TYR A 57 -2.31 -7.07 9.63
N ASN A 58 -1.58 -6.75 10.71
CA ASN A 58 -1.88 -5.57 11.53
C ASN A 58 -1.37 -4.29 10.88
N GLU A 59 -0.36 -4.40 10.02
CA GLU A 59 0.36 -3.29 9.43
C GLU A 59 -0.21 -2.91 8.07
N PHE A 60 -0.66 -3.89 7.26
CA PHE A 60 -1.13 -3.64 5.89
C PHE A 60 -2.58 -4.05 5.65
N VAL A 61 -2.95 -5.28 6.00
CA VAL A 61 -4.28 -5.83 5.63
C VAL A 61 -5.40 -5.17 6.43
N LYS A 62 -5.29 -5.18 7.76
CA LYS A 62 -6.29 -4.61 8.66
C LYS A 62 -6.45 -3.10 8.44
N PRO A 63 -5.37 -2.28 8.38
CA PRO A 63 -5.51 -0.85 8.13
C PRO A 63 -6.20 -0.55 6.80
N SER A 64 -5.82 -1.25 5.72
CA SER A 64 -6.45 -1.08 4.40
C SER A 64 -7.96 -1.33 4.46
N ARG A 65 -8.36 -2.44 5.07
CA ARG A 65 -9.78 -2.78 5.24
C ARG A 65 -10.53 -1.75 6.10
N CYS A 66 -9.98 -1.38 7.24
CA CYS A 66 -10.62 -0.43 8.15
C CYS A 66 -10.83 0.94 7.49
N VAL A 67 -9.88 1.40 6.67
CA VAL A 67 -10.05 2.63 5.87
C VAL A 67 -11.20 2.49 4.88
N ILE A 68 -11.28 1.36 4.15
CA ILE A 68 -12.37 1.11 3.17
C ILE A 68 -13.74 1.05 3.86
N GLU A 69 -13.80 0.43 5.04
CA GLU A 69 -15.03 0.32 5.84
C GLU A 69 -15.42 1.62 6.55
N GLY A 70 -14.56 2.64 6.52
CA GLY A 70 -14.82 3.94 7.13
C GLY A 70 -14.65 3.96 8.65
N ASP A 71 -13.75 3.13 9.19
CA ASP A 71 -13.39 3.19 10.62
C ASP A 71 -12.77 4.55 10.96
N ASP A 72 -13.46 5.33 11.80
CA ASP A 72 -13.06 6.70 12.16
C ASP A 72 -11.62 6.80 12.69
N GLY A 73 -11.15 5.76 13.40
CA GLY A 73 -9.81 5.72 13.96
C GLY A 73 -8.74 5.62 12.87
N TRP A 74 -8.91 4.70 11.93
CA TRP A 74 -7.98 4.53 10.80
C TRP A 74 -8.11 5.63 9.75
N VAL A 75 -9.33 6.08 9.45
CA VAL A 75 -9.56 7.22 8.56
C VAL A 75 -8.87 8.46 9.13
N GLY A 76 -9.11 8.79 10.40
CA GLY A 76 -8.46 9.92 11.07
C GLY A 76 -6.94 9.78 11.14
N HIS A 77 -6.42 8.57 11.39
CA HIS A 77 -4.97 8.33 11.33
C HIS A 77 -4.37 8.67 9.95
N PHE A 78 -5.07 8.35 8.86
CA PHE A 78 -4.61 8.61 7.50
C PHE A 78 -5.03 9.99 6.94
N GLU A 79 -5.74 10.83 7.69
CA GLU A 79 -5.86 12.26 7.32
C GLU A 79 -4.49 12.96 7.38
N GLU A 80 -3.61 12.49 8.26
CA GLU A 80 -2.22 12.91 8.32
C GLU A 80 -1.44 12.32 7.14
N ARG A 81 -1.04 13.20 6.21
CA ARG A 81 -0.42 12.80 4.93
C ARG A 81 0.90 12.08 5.09
N ASP A 82 1.64 12.36 6.15
CA ASP A 82 2.89 11.65 6.43
C ASP A 82 2.62 10.18 6.78
N ASN A 83 1.51 9.87 7.45
CA ASN A 83 1.11 8.48 7.71
C ASN A 83 0.80 7.74 6.41
N ARG A 84 0.16 8.40 5.42
CA ARG A 84 -0.03 7.81 4.08
C ARG A 84 1.30 7.52 3.40
N ARG A 85 2.26 8.46 3.46
CA ARG A 85 3.59 8.28 2.88
C ARG A 85 4.36 7.14 3.52
N PHE A 86 4.37 7.07 4.85
CA PHE A 86 5.03 5.98 5.57
C PHE A 86 4.41 4.63 5.23
N PHE A 87 3.09 4.53 5.27
CA PHE A 87 2.38 3.31 4.90
C PHE A 87 2.69 2.86 3.47
N LEU A 88 2.64 3.79 2.51
CA LEU A 88 2.98 3.50 1.11
C LEU A 88 4.43 3.05 0.94
N SER A 89 5.38 3.63 1.67
CA SER A 89 6.77 3.18 1.63
C SER A 89 6.93 1.79 2.21
N ASP A 90 6.34 1.53 3.38
CA ASP A 90 6.46 0.24 4.05
C ASP A 90 5.88 -0.87 3.18
N VAL A 91 4.75 -0.64 2.51
CA VAL A 91 4.18 -1.57 1.53
C VAL A 91 5.14 -1.78 0.37
N HIS A 92 5.64 -0.70 -0.24
CA HIS A 92 6.54 -0.78 -1.40
C HIS A 92 7.82 -1.55 -1.08
N ASP A 93 8.49 -1.18 0.01
CA ASP A 93 9.72 -1.80 0.48
C ASP A 93 9.51 -3.28 0.83
N TYR A 94 8.41 -3.60 1.53
CA TYR A 94 8.06 -4.98 1.87
C TYR A 94 7.88 -5.84 0.61
N LEU A 95 7.09 -5.37 -0.37
CA LEU A 95 6.86 -6.11 -1.61
C LEU A 95 8.15 -6.31 -2.41
N HIS A 96 9.03 -5.30 -2.45
CA HIS A 96 10.33 -5.43 -3.10
C HIS A 96 11.30 -6.39 -2.39
N LEU A 97 11.25 -6.45 -1.07
CA LEU A 97 12.13 -7.31 -0.30
C LEU A 97 11.73 -8.78 -0.40
N PHE A 98 10.43 -9.07 -0.47
CA PHE A 98 9.90 -10.43 -0.32
C PHE A 98 9.30 -11.05 -1.59
N PHE A 99 8.97 -10.27 -2.63
CA PHE A 99 8.20 -10.75 -3.80
C PHE A 99 8.78 -10.34 -5.17
N LYS A 100 10.06 -9.97 -5.23
CA LYS A 100 10.73 -9.52 -6.45
C LYS A 100 10.93 -10.61 -7.51
#